data_AF-A0A6M1M9Y9-F1
#
_entry.id   AF-A0A6M1M9Y9-F1
#
_cell.length_a   1.000
_cell.length_b   1.000
_cell.length_c   1.000
_cell.angle_alpha   90.00
_cell.angle_beta   90.00
_cell.angle_gamma   90.00
#
_symmetry.space_group_name_H-M   'P 1'
#
loop_
_entity.id
_entity.type
_entity.pdbx_description
1 polymer ?
#
loop_
_entity_poly.entity_id
_entity_poly.type
_entity_poly.pdbx_seq_one_letter_code
_entity_poly.pdbx_strand_id
1 'polypeptide(L)'
;MIPDDFELELTLMRLVTERGADKTVCPSEVARALGGPHPDGWGPLMQPVRRQAVRLMKQGRIAILRKGKVVDDPDDFRGVYRLSLPRSADQGAGNTDSV
;
A
#
# COMPACT_ATOMS: atom_id res chain seq x y z
N MET A 1 16.22 8.29 12.76
CA MET A 1 15.33 7.44 13.58
C MET A 1 14.60 6.53 12.61
N ILE A 2 14.63 5.20 12.81
CA ILE A 2 13.83 4.29 11.99
C ILE A 2 12.40 4.34 12.54
N PRO A 3 11.37 4.60 11.70
CA PRO A 3 9.99 4.57 12.14
C PRO A 3 9.63 3.20 12.70
N ASP A 4 8.86 3.18 13.77
CA ASP A 4 8.36 1.91 14.31
C ASP A 4 7.18 1.36 13.48
N ASP A 5 6.78 0.14 13.81
CA ASP A 5 5.68 -0.54 13.12
C ASP A 5 4.34 0.22 13.25
N PHE A 6 4.14 0.97 14.34
CA PHE A 6 2.92 1.73 14.59
C PHE A 6 2.85 2.98 13.70
N GLU A 7 3.95 3.71 13.56
CA GLU A 7 4.03 4.86 12.65
C GLU A 7 3.85 4.46 11.19
N LEU A 8 4.42 3.33 10.78
CA LEU A 8 4.22 2.74 9.46
C LEU A 8 2.75 2.40 9.20
N GLU A 9 2.11 1.72 10.14
CA GLU A 9 0.70 1.37 10.06
C GLU A 9 -0.17 2.64 9.95
N LEU A 10 0.02 3.60 10.85
CA LEU A 10 -0.78 4.81 10.92
C LEU A 10 -0.63 5.64 9.64
N THR A 11 0.60 5.77 9.13
CA THR A 11 0.87 6.51 7.89
C THR A 11 0.27 5.82 6.68
N LEU A 12 0.40 4.50 6.58
CA LEU A 12 -0.18 3.73 5.49
C LEU A 12 -1.70 3.88 5.48
N MET A 13 -2.35 3.65 6.63
CA MET A 13 -3.79 3.76 6.79
C MET A 13 -4.29 5.18 6.49
N ARG A 14 -3.59 6.20 6.99
CA ARG A 14 -3.89 7.61 6.70
C ARG A 14 -3.87 7.87 5.19
N LEU A 15 -2.80 7.49 4.51
CA LEU A 15 -2.64 7.76 3.08
C LEU A 15 -3.69 7.05 2.22
N VAL A 16 -3.99 5.76 2.50
CA VAL A 16 -5.03 5.05 1.73
C VAL A 16 -6.43 5.62 2.01
N THR A 17 -6.67 6.11 3.23
CA THR A 17 -7.96 6.72 3.62
C THR A 17 -8.12 8.09 2.97
N GLU A 18 -7.11 8.96 3.05
CA GLU A 18 -7.10 10.28 2.42
C GLU A 18 -7.25 10.20 0.90
N ARG A 19 -6.71 9.14 0.28
CA ARG A 19 -6.82 8.92 -1.17
C ARG A 19 -8.24 8.49 -1.60
N GLY A 20 -8.98 7.81 -0.72
CA GLY A 20 -10.33 7.33 -0.98
C GLY A 20 -10.41 5.92 -1.59
N ALA A 21 -11.61 5.33 -1.55
CA ALA A 21 -11.87 3.90 -1.81
C ALA A 21 -11.53 3.44 -3.23
N ASP A 22 -11.68 4.31 -4.23
CA ASP A 22 -11.46 3.96 -5.64
C ASP A 22 -10.04 4.27 -6.14
N LYS A 23 -9.18 4.73 -5.25
CA LYS A 23 -7.84 5.18 -5.57
C LYS A 23 -6.80 4.34 -4.87
N THR A 24 -5.57 4.46 -5.35
CA THR A 24 -4.46 3.68 -4.84
C THR A 24 -3.24 4.54 -4.52
N VAL A 25 -2.45 4.05 -3.58
CA VAL A 25 -1.20 4.64 -3.10
C VAL A 25 -0.05 3.71 -3.47
N CYS A 26 1.09 4.28 -3.86
CA CYS A 26 2.34 3.56 -4.07
C CYS A 26 3.06 3.34 -2.73
N PRO A 27 3.71 2.18 -2.48
CA PRO A 27 4.49 1.99 -1.25
C PRO A 27 5.60 3.03 -1.05
N SER A 28 6.15 3.60 -2.13
CA SER A 28 7.13 4.69 -2.03
C SER A 28 6.54 5.99 -1.48
N GLU A 29 5.24 6.26 -1.65
CA GLU A 29 4.58 7.43 -1.07
C GLU A 29 4.54 7.29 0.46
N VAL A 30 4.22 6.10 0.98
CA VAL A 30 4.28 5.78 2.41
C VAL A 30 5.71 5.92 2.95
N ALA A 31 6.68 5.35 2.25
CA ALA A 31 8.08 5.41 2.65
C ALA A 31 8.60 6.86 2.66
N ARG A 32 8.23 7.70 1.68
CA ARG A 32 8.64 9.11 1.62
C ARG A 32 7.96 9.98 2.68
N ALA A 33 6.73 9.65 3.09
CA ALA A 33 6.06 10.35 4.16
C ALA A 33 6.80 10.22 5.51
N LEU A 34 7.53 9.11 5.71
CA LEU A 34 8.29 8.82 6.93
C LEU A 34 9.79 9.14 6.80
N GLY A 35 10.39 8.77 5.67
CA GLY A 35 11.83 8.89 5.40
C GLY A 35 12.22 10.17 4.66
N GLY A 36 11.26 11.04 4.33
CA GLY A 36 11.50 12.24 3.53
C GLY A 36 11.74 11.97 2.04
N PRO A 37 12.09 13.00 1.26
CA PRO A 37 12.23 12.89 -0.19
C PRO A 37 13.52 12.18 -0.63
N HIS A 38 14.55 12.15 0.22
CA HIS A 38 15.87 11.61 -0.13
C HIS A 38 15.86 10.06 -0.13
N PRO A 39 16.41 9.39 -1.18
CA PRO A 39 16.48 7.93 -1.27
C PRO A 39 17.07 7.24 -0.05
N ASP A 40 18.09 7.84 0.56
CA ASP A 40 18.72 7.28 1.77
C ASP A 40 17.76 7.18 2.96
N GLY A 41 16.72 8.02 3.00
CA GLY A 41 15.70 7.99 4.03
C GLY A 41 14.57 7.00 3.73
N TRP A 42 13.98 7.05 2.53
CA TRP A 42 12.82 6.20 2.19
C TRP A 42 13.20 4.81 1.65
N GLY A 43 14.39 4.65 1.05
CA GLY A 43 14.86 3.40 0.47
C GLY A 43 14.87 2.24 1.47
N PRO A 44 15.46 2.40 2.68
CA PRO A 44 15.44 1.38 3.73
C PRO A 44 14.03 1.04 4.24
N LEU A 45 13.07 1.96 4.11
CA LEU A 45 11.70 1.78 4.58
C LEU A 45 10.83 0.95 3.64
N MET A 46 11.31 0.64 2.43
CA MET A 46 10.54 -0.14 1.46
C MET A 46 10.18 -1.54 1.96
N GLN A 47 11.12 -2.24 2.61
CA GLN A 47 10.87 -3.57 3.17
C GLN A 47 9.92 -3.53 4.39
N PRO A 48 10.12 -2.62 5.37
CA PRO A 48 9.16 -2.37 6.44
C PRO A 48 7.74 -2.05 5.94
N VAL A 49 7.61 -1.14 4.96
CA VAL A 49 6.31 -0.78 4.36
C VAL A 49 5.65 -2.00 3.72
N ARG A 50 6.39 -2.82 2.97
CA ARG A 50 5.85 -4.07 2.40
C ARG A 50 5.33 -4.99 3.50
N ARG A 51 6.10 -5.21 4.55
CA ARG A 51 5.71 -6.08 5.68
C ARG A 51 4.42 -5.59 6.35
N GLN A 52 4.31 -4.29 6.61
CA GLN A 52 3.10 -3.72 7.20
C GLN A 52 1.90 -3.78 6.26
N ALA A 53 2.09 -3.53 4.96
CA ALA A 53 1.03 -3.71 3.98
C ALA A 53 0.48 -5.15 3.96
N VAL A 54 1.37 -6.15 3.97
CA VAL A 54 0.97 -7.57 4.04
C VAL A 54 0.18 -7.85 5.31
N ARG A 55 0.67 -7.39 6.45
CA ARG A 55 -0.02 -7.55 7.74
C ARG A 55 -1.42 -6.93 7.71
N LEU A 56 -1.56 -5.73 7.19
CA LEU A 56 -2.86 -5.04 7.11
C LEU A 56 -3.82 -5.70 6.11
N MET A 57 -3.30 -6.23 5.01
CA MET A 57 -4.11 -6.99 4.05
C MET A 57 -4.64 -8.28 4.67
N LYS A 58 -3.79 -9.01 5.41
CA LYS A 58 -4.21 -10.21 6.18
C LYS A 58 -5.25 -9.90 7.24
N GLN A 59 -5.27 -8.68 7.77
CA GLN A 59 -6.30 -8.18 8.68
C GLN A 59 -7.57 -7.68 7.98
N GLY A 60 -7.61 -7.67 6.63
CA GLY A 60 -8.74 -7.14 5.86
C GLY A 60 -8.88 -5.61 5.90
N ARG A 61 -7.84 -4.89 6.33
CA ARG A 61 -7.88 -3.42 6.51
C ARG A 61 -7.45 -2.64 5.28
N ILE A 62 -6.73 -3.27 4.37
CA ILE A 62 -6.33 -2.73 3.06
C ILE A 62 -6.38 -3.85 2.02
N ALA A 63 -6.26 -3.47 0.75
CA ALA A 63 -5.98 -4.39 -0.34
C ALA A 63 -4.64 -4.05 -1.01
N ILE A 64 -3.86 -5.08 -1.34
CA ILE A 64 -2.68 -4.98 -2.20
C ILE A 64 -3.10 -5.34 -3.62
N LEU A 65 -2.82 -4.46 -4.58
CA LEU A 65 -3.15 -4.66 -5.98
C LEU A 65 -1.90 -4.77 -6.84
N ARG A 66 -1.98 -5.63 -7.86
CA ARG A 66 -1.00 -5.77 -8.92
C ARG A 66 -1.71 -5.77 -10.26
N LYS A 67 -1.24 -4.93 -11.20
CA LYS A 67 -1.90 -4.75 -12.51
C LYS A 67 -3.42 -4.48 -12.36
N GLY A 68 -3.81 -3.69 -11.36
CA GLY A 68 -5.21 -3.35 -11.08
C GLY A 68 -6.05 -4.44 -10.39
N LYS A 69 -5.50 -5.63 -10.13
CA LYS A 69 -6.20 -6.74 -9.47
C LYS A 69 -5.70 -6.93 -8.05
N VAL A 70 -6.59 -7.27 -7.12
CA VAL A 70 -6.19 -7.67 -5.76
C VAL A 70 -5.31 -8.92 -5.88
N VAL A 71 -4.24 -8.96 -5.09
CA VAL A 71 -3.33 -10.10 -5.02
C VAL A 71 -4.00 -11.24 -4.25
N ASP A 72 -3.92 -12.46 -4.78
CA ASP A 72 -4.49 -13.65 -4.11
C ASP A 72 -3.65 -14.09 -2.91
N ASP A 73 -2.32 -14.06 -3.05
CA ASP A 73 -1.36 -14.41 -1.99
C ASP A 73 -0.55 -13.18 -1.53
N PRO A 74 -0.86 -12.59 -0.35
CA PRO A 74 -0.12 -11.47 0.22
C PRO A 74 1.37 -11.77 0.47
N ASP A 75 1.81 -13.03 0.56
CA ASP A 75 3.20 -13.36 0.85
C ASP A 75 4.04 -13.51 -0.44
N ASP A 76 3.45 -13.96 -1.56
CA ASP A 76 4.16 -14.25 -2.83
C ASP A 76 3.85 -13.29 -4.00
N PHE A 77 3.55 -12.02 -3.74
CA PHE A 77 3.53 -11.01 -4.82
C PHE A 77 4.89 -10.35 -5.04
N ARG A 78 5.18 -10.08 -6.32
CA ARG A 78 6.46 -9.49 -6.78
C ARG A 78 6.24 -8.33 -7.75
N GLY A 79 7.23 -7.44 -7.76
CA GLY A 79 7.27 -6.27 -8.65
C GLY A 79 6.40 -5.13 -8.14
N VAL A 80 5.97 -4.25 -9.05
CA VAL A 80 5.18 -3.06 -8.72
C VAL A 80 3.81 -3.46 -8.19
N TYR A 81 3.45 -2.89 -7.03
CA TYR A 81 2.17 -3.08 -6.38
C TYR A 81 1.62 -1.73 -5.90
N ARG A 82 0.32 -1.72 -5.63
CA ARG A 82 -0.44 -0.56 -5.16
C ARG A 82 -1.23 -0.95 -3.91
N LEU A 83 -1.53 0.03 -3.08
CA LEU A 83 -2.29 -0.12 -1.84
C LEU A 83 -3.61 0.64 -1.96
N SER A 84 -4.72 0.05 -1.55
CA SER A 84 -6.01 0.73 -1.46
C SER A 84 -6.74 0.35 -0.18
N LEU A 85 -7.82 1.05 0.12
CA LEU A 85 -8.84 0.53 1.02
C LEU A 85 -9.36 -0.83 0.52
N PRO A 86 -9.82 -1.70 1.43
CA PRO A 86 -10.37 -2.99 1.06
C PRO A 86 -11.60 -2.72 0.20
N ARG A 87 -11.61 -3.23 -1.04
CA ARG A 87 -12.84 -3.21 -1.82
C ARG A 87 -13.80 -4.19 -1.15
N SER A 88 -14.98 -3.72 -0.77
CA SER A 88 -16.12 -4.59 -0.51
C SER A 88 -16.21 -5.57 -1.69
N ALA A 89 -16.31 -6.87 -1.41
CA ALA A 89 -16.19 -7.98 -2.36
C ALA A 89 -17.14 -7.94 -3.59
N ASP A 90 -17.96 -6.89 -3.70
CA ASP A 90 -18.94 -6.66 -4.76
C ASP A 90 -18.39 -5.87 -5.97
N GLN A 91 -17.33 -5.06 -5.82
CA GLN A 91 -16.81 -4.24 -6.93
C GLN A 91 -15.63 -4.90 -7.68
N GLY A 92 -15.95 -6.03 -8.30
CA GLY A 92 -15.19 -6.55 -9.43
C GLY A 92 -15.40 -5.71 -10.69
N ALA A 93 -14.33 -5.51 -11.46
CA ALA A 93 -14.33 -4.93 -12.82
C ALA A 93 -14.62 -3.42 -12.94
N GLY A 94 -13.67 -2.59 -12.52
CA GLY A 94 -13.51 -1.22 -13.03
C GLY A 94 -12.27 -1.16 -13.92
N ASN A 95 -12.42 -1.55 -15.20
CA ASN A 95 -11.44 -1.23 -16.23
C ASN A 95 -11.54 0.28 -16.51
N THR A 96 -10.44 1.01 -16.36
CA THR A 96 -10.29 2.30 -17.02
C THR A 96 -8.94 2.29 -17.73
N ASP A 97 -9.00 1.84 -18.98
CA ASP A 97 -8.06 2.25 -20.01
C ASP A 97 -7.83 3.76 -19.90
N SER A 98 -6.55 4.14 -19.85
CA SER A 98 -6.15 5.53 -20.07
C SER A 98 -6.42 5.89 -21.52
N VAL A 99 -7.24 6.92 -21.73
CA VAL A 99 -7.25 7.72 -22.97
C VAL A 99 -6.03 8.64 -22.99
#